data_AF-A0A9Q3DC49-F1
#
_entry.id   AF-A0A9Q3DC49-F1
#
_cell.length_a   1.000
_cell.length_b   1.000
_cell.length_c   1.000
_cell.angle_alpha   90.00
_cell.angle_beta   90.00
_cell.angle_gamma   90.00
#
_symmetry.space_group_name_H-M   'P 1'
#
loop_
_entity.id
_entity.type
_entity.pdbx_description
1 polymer ?
#
loop_
_entity_poly.entity_id
_entity_poly.type
_entity_poly.pdbx_seq_one_letter_code
_entity_poly.pdbx_strand_id
1 'polypeptide(L)'
;MKEGGHVSLYIADFRRLVSRIGDWGERALIYHFRRGLASMIQDQLASHPSRIDSLQDLMDITLELDTRYHGRKKEKNHHQEKKPESSKSNSSHPQNSSISSHKKKKNFQKRDKPQSCLLNKDFKLMNSEKERRIKEGLCTYCGGKHSLESCFKRPQTKLTQSSRNFPAREKPE
;
A
#
# COMPACT_ATOMS: atom_id res chain seq x y z
N MET A 1 -9.69 -7.35 -25.83
CA MET A 1 -9.22 -6.03 -25.34
C MET A 1 -7.71 -6.08 -25.16
N LYS A 2 -6.97 -4.97 -25.28
CA LYS A 2 -5.52 -4.93 -24.99
C LYS A 2 -5.28 -4.90 -23.47
N GLU A 3 -4.12 -5.40 -23.03
CA GLU A 3 -3.68 -5.28 -21.64
C GLU A 3 -3.54 -3.80 -21.24
N GLY A 4 -4.32 -3.36 -20.25
CA GLY A 4 -4.39 -1.97 -19.81
C GLY A 4 -5.38 -1.07 -20.56
N GLY A 5 -6.20 -1.63 -21.45
CA GLY A 5 -7.37 -0.94 -21.99
C GLY A 5 -8.51 -0.82 -20.98
N HIS A 6 -9.38 0.17 -21.16
CA HIS A 6 -10.56 0.37 -20.33
C HIS A 6 -11.71 -0.56 -20.73
N VAL A 7 -12.33 -1.19 -19.73
CA VAL A 7 -13.45 -2.12 -19.94
C VAL A 7 -14.68 -1.39 -20.48
N SER A 8 -14.89 -0.12 -20.14
CA SER A 8 -16.00 0.70 -20.64
C SER A 8 -16.01 0.81 -22.18
N LEU A 9 -14.84 1.02 -22.80
CA LEU A 9 -14.70 1.07 -24.26
C LEU A 9 -15.00 -0.30 -24.88
N TYR A 10 -14.47 -1.37 -24.26
CA TYR A 10 -14.72 -2.72 -24.72
C TYR A 10 -16.20 -3.11 -24.63
N ILE A 11 -16.91 -2.72 -23.56
CA ILE A 11 -18.36 -2.94 -23.43
C ILE A 11 -19.13 -2.23 -24.55
N ALA A 12 -18.77 -0.98 -24.88
CA ALA A 12 -19.42 -0.24 -25.95
C ALA A 12 -19.23 -0.93 -27.31
N ASP A 13 -18.00 -1.35 -27.63
CA ASP A 13 -17.70 -2.10 -28.84
C ASP A 13 -18.41 -3.46 -28.88
N PHE A 14 -18.44 -4.17 -27.76
CA PHE A 14 -19.12 -5.45 -27.63
C PHE A 14 -20.62 -5.30 -27.88
N ARG A 15 -21.29 -4.33 -27.24
CA ARG A 15 -22.72 -4.05 -27.46
C ARG A 15 -23.00 -3.71 -28.93
N ARG A 16 -22.15 -2.90 -29.57
CA ARG A 16 -22.26 -2.60 -31.01
C ARG A 16 -22.19 -3.86 -31.87
N LEU A 17 -21.31 -4.81 -31.54
CA LEU A 17 -21.19 -6.09 -32.25
C LEU A 17 -22.41 -6.98 -32.01
N VAL A 18 -22.88 -7.10 -30.77
CA VAL A 18 -24.06 -7.90 -30.43
C VAL A 18 -25.30 -7.39 -31.19
N SER A 19 -25.50 -6.07 -31.26
CA SER A 19 -26.60 -5.48 -32.03
C SER A 19 -26.54 -5.78 -33.54
N ARG A 20 -25.37 -6.10 -34.08
CA ARG A 20 -25.19 -6.41 -35.51
C ARG A 20 -25.36 -7.90 -35.81
N ILE A 21 -24.94 -8.75 -34.89
CA ILE A 21 -24.84 -10.20 -35.12
C ILE A 21 -26.19 -10.91 -34.86
N GLY A 22 -27.08 -10.33 -34.06
CA GLY A 22 -28.40 -10.91 -33.78
C GLY A 22 -28.38 -12.00 -32.69
N ASP A 23 -29.55 -12.61 -32.48
CA ASP A 23 -30.11 -13.60 -31.52
C ASP A 23 -29.18 -14.66 -30.87
N TRP A 24 -28.01 -14.24 -30.40
CA TRP A 24 -27.12 -15.06 -29.60
C TRP A 24 -27.68 -15.23 -28.20
N GLY A 25 -27.72 -16.48 -27.73
CA GLY A 25 -28.09 -16.79 -26.36
C GLY A 25 -27.13 -16.13 -25.35
N GLU A 26 -27.66 -15.71 -24.20
CA GLU A 26 -26.91 -14.99 -23.17
C GLU A 26 -25.66 -15.75 -22.72
N ARG A 27 -25.72 -17.09 -22.63
CA ARG A 27 -24.56 -17.93 -22.31
C ARG A 27 -23.42 -17.82 -23.33
N ALA A 28 -23.76 -17.74 -24.61
CA ALA A 28 -22.77 -17.54 -25.67
C ALA A 28 -22.17 -16.14 -25.55
N LEU A 29 -23.00 -15.11 -25.34
CA LEU A 29 -22.52 -13.74 -25.13
C LEU A 29 -21.58 -13.64 -23.92
N ILE A 30 -21.92 -14.28 -22.80
CA ILE A 30 -21.07 -14.36 -21.60
C ILE A 30 -19.72 -15.00 -21.94
N TYR A 31 -19.72 -16.12 -22.66
CA TYR A 31 -18.49 -16.81 -23.05
C TYR A 31 -17.58 -15.92 -23.91
N HIS A 32 -18.14 -15.29 -24.94
CA HIS A 32 -17.39 -14.40 -25.82
C HIS A 32 -16.92 -13.13 -25.11
N PHE A 33 -17.76 -12.57 -24.24
CA PHE A 33 -17.38 -11.43 -23.43
C PHE A 33 -16.18 -11.77 -22.54
N ARG A 34 -16.26 -12.88 -21.77
CA ARG A 34 -15.16 -13.35 -20.91
C ARG A 34 -13.87 -13.57 -21.67
N ARG A 35 -13.93 -14.18 -22.86
CA ARG A 35 -12.75 -14.44 -23.69
C ARG A 35 -12.06 -13.17 -24.20
N GLY A 36 -12.81 -12.10 -24.42
CA GLY A 36 -12.26 -10.84 -24.92
C GLY A 36 -11.77 -9.87 -23.84
N LEU A 37 -11.92 -10.20 -22.56
CA LEU A 37 -11.36 -9.44 -21.44
C LEU A 37 -9.83 -9.53 -21.39
N ALA A 38 -9.19 -8.52 -20.82
CA ALA A 38 -7.76 -8.57 -20.53
C ALA A 38 -7.46 -9.59 -19.42
N SER A 39 -6.28 -10.22 -19.47
CA SER A 39 -5.85 -11.25 -18.52
C SER A 39 -5.98 -10.78 -17.08
N MET A 40 -5.57 -9.55 -16.81
CA MET A 40 -5.66 -8.94 -15.48
C MET A 40 -7.09 -8.90 -14.93
N ILE A 41 -8.08 -8.60 -15.78
CA ILE A 41 -9.48 -8.57 -15.36
C ILE A 41 -10.01 -9.99 -15.19
N GLN A 42 -9.59 -10.94 -16.03
CA GLN A 42 -9.95 -12.34 -15.90
C GLN A 42 -9.45 -12.93 -14.58
N ASP A 43 -8.22 -12.63 -14.17
CA ASP A 43 -7.65 -13.08 -12.89
C ASP A 43 -8.42 -12.52 -11.69
N GLN A 44 -8.77 -11.22 -11.73
CA GLN A 44 -9.59 -10.60 -10.69
C GLN A 44 -11.00 -11.20 -10.65
N LEU A 45 -11.57 -11.51 -11.80
CA LEU A 45 -12.88 -12.15 -11.92
C LEU A 45 -12.86 -13.59 -11.38
N ALA A 46 -11.77 -14.34 -11.58
CA ALA A 46 -11.60 -15.69 -11.04
C ALA A 46 -11.50 -15.69 -9.50
N SER A 47 -10.99 -14.61 -8.91
CA SER A 47 -10.95 -14.42 -7.46
C SER A 47 -12.28 -13.87 -6.88
N HIS A 48 -13.26 -13.51 -7.72
CA HIS A 48 -14.49 -12.91 -7.26
C HIS A 48 -15.44 -13.98 -6.67
N PRO A 49 -15.99 -13.79 -5.45
CA PRO A 49 -16.75 -14.83 -4.75
C PRO A 49 -18.15 -15.06 -5.34
N SER A 50 -18.72 -14.06 -6.03
CA SER A 50 -20.09 -14.15 -6.56
C SER A 50 -20.16 -14.93 -7.87
N ARG A 51 -21.15 -15.82 -7.97
CA ARG A 51 -21.53 -16.45 -9.22
C ARG A 51 -22.21 -15.42 -10.13
N ILE A 52 -21.79 -15.38 -11.39
CA ILE A 52 -22.25 -14.40 -12.37
C ILE A 52 -23.01 -15.17 -13.45
N ASP A 53 -24.34 -15.13 -13.38
CA ASP A 53 -25.22 -15.86 -14.29
C ASP A 53 -25.86 -14.97 -15.36
N SER A 54 -25.86 -13.63 -15.18
CA SER A 54 -26.30 -12.68 -16.20
C SER A 54 -25.12 -11.97 -16.88
N LEU A 55 -25.30 -11.67 -18.17
CA LEU A 55 -24.36 -10.86 -18.95
C LEU A 55 -24.24 -9.44 -18.40
N GLN A 56 -25.33 -8.86 -17.90
CA GLN A 56 -25.32 -7.50 -17.36
C GLN A 56 -24.51 -7.42 -16.06
N ASP A 57 -24.73 -8.36 -15.14
CA ASP A 57 -23.94 -8.48 -13.91
C ASP A 57 -22.44 -8.65 -14.21
N LEU A 58 -22.11 -9.42 -15.27
CA LEU A 58 -20.74 -9.59 -15.72
C LEU A 58 -20.12 -8.27 -16.20
N MET A 59 -20.87 -7.48 -16.97
CA MET A 59 -20.42 -6.17 -17.43
C MET A 59 -20.20 -5.21 -16.25
N ASP A 60 -21.10 -5.21 -15.27
CA ASP A 60 -21.04 -4.30 -14.13
C ASP A 60 -19.86 -4.65 -13.19
N ILE A 61 -19.67 -5.93 -12.87
CA ILE A 61 -18.54 -6.39 -12.05
C ILE A 61 -17.21 -6.10 -12.76
N THR A 62 -17.11 -6.36 -14.07
CA THR A 62 -15.86 -6.11 -14.80
C THR A 62 -15.55 -4.62 -14.90
N LEU A 63 -16.56 -3.76 -14.99
CA LEU A 63 -16.41 -2.30 -14.95
C LEU A 63 -15.96 -1.80 -13.57
N GLU A 64 -16.49 -2.38 -12.50
CA GLU A 64 -16.05 -2.06 -11.13
C GLU A 64 -14.58 -2.43 -10.92
N LEU A 65 -14.19 -3.64 -11.34
CA LEU A 65 -12.80 -4.11 -11.29
C LEU A 65 -11.86 -3.19 -12.08
N ASP A 66 -12.28 -2.75 -13.27
CA ASP A 66 -11.52 -1.82 -14.11
C ASP A 66 -11.33 -0.46 -13.44
N THR A 67 -12.39 0.09 -12.86
CA THR A 67 -12.36 1.38 -12.13
C THR A 67 -11.40 1.31 -10.95
N ARG A 68 -11.48 0.23 -10.16
CA ARG A 68 -10.60 -0.01 -9.02
C ARG A 68 -9.13 -0.18 -9.43
N TYR A 69 -8.88 -0.84 -10.56
CA TYR A 69 -7.54 -1.02 -11.10
C TYR A 69 -6.93 0.32 -11.53
N HIS A 70 -7.66 1.10 -12.32
CA HIS A 70 -7.20 2.39 -12.82
C HIS A 70 -7.08 3.45 -11.72
N GLY A 71 -7.97 3.43 -10.72
CA GLY A 71 -7.85 4.28 -9.53
C GLY A 71 -6.52 4.07 -8.81
N ARG A 72 -6.16 2.82 -8.52
CA ARG A 72 -4.86 2.48 -7.89
C ARG A 72 -3.65 2.90 -8.73
N LYS A 73 -3.75 2.84 -10.07
CA LYS A 73 -2.67 3.26 -10.97
C LYS A 73 -2.46 4.78 -10.93
N LYS A 74 -3.54 5.57 -10.89
CA LYS A 74 -3.49 7.03 -10.75
C LYS A 74 -2.89 7.45 -9.41
N GLU A 75 -3.25 6.79 -8.31
CA GLU A 75 -2.68 7.06 -6.98
C GLU A 75 -1.17 6.78 -6.91
N LYS A 76 -0.72 5.68 -7.52
CA LYS A 76 0.71 5.32 -7.59
C LYS A 76 1.51 6.35 -8.39
N ASN A 77 0.98 6.83 -9.52
CA ASN A 77 1.63 7.87 -10.32
C ASN A 77 1.73 9.20 -9.54
N HIS A 78 0.65 9.62 -8.85
CA HIS A 78 0.68 10.82 -8.02
C HIS A 78 1.66 10.75 -6.84
N HIS A 79 1.92 9.56 -6.29
CA HIS A 79 2.93 9.35 -5.25
C HIS A 79 4.36 9.30 -5.78
N GLN A 80 4.55 9.00 -7.07
CA GLN A 80 5.88 9.01 -7.69
C GLN A 80 6.28 10.40 -8.17
N GLU A 81 5.34 11.26 -8.57
CA GLU A 81 5.62 12.64 -8.98
C GLU A 81 5.95 13.59 -7.81
N LYS A 82 5.56 13.25 -6.58
CA LYS A 82 5.98 14.00 -5.37
C LYS A 82 7.36 13.57 -4.89
N LYS A 83 8.37 13.66 -5.75
CA LYS A 83 9.77 13.67 -5.32
C LYS A 83 10.13 15.12 -4.99
N PRO A 84 10.60 15.47 -3.78
CA PRO A 84 11.01 16.84 -3.49
C PRO A 84 12.30 17.10 -4.26
N GLU A 85 12.22 17.84 -5.37
CA GLU A 85 13.40 18.48 -5.92
C GLU A 85 13.95 19.45 -4.88
N SER A 86 15.18 19.19 -4.45
CA SER A 86 15.95 20.10 -3.63
C SER A 86 16.36 21.31 -4.47
N SER A 87 15.47 22.29 -4.62
CA SER A 87 15.84 23.58 -5.18
C SER A 87 16.65 24.35 -4.13
N LYS A 88 17.98 24.36 -4.33
CA LYS A 88 18.88 25.38 -3.77
C LYS A 88 18.30 26.75 -4.14
N SER A 89 17.77 27.48 -3.17
CA SER A 89 17.55 28.92 -3.29
C SER A 89 18.50 29.62 -2.36
N ASN A 90 19.57 30.15 -2.95
CA ASN A 90 20.38 31.19 -2.35
C ASN A 90 19.52 32.45 -2.31
N SER A 91 19.22 32.97 -1.12
CA SER A 91 18.78 34.35 -0.98
C SER A 91 19.46 34.96 0.23
N SER A 92 20.17 36.03 -0.04
CA SER A 92 21.06 36.77 0.84
C SER A 92 20.29 37.90 1.53
N HIS A 93 20.30 37.89 2.87
CA HIS A 93 20.30 39.06 3.79
C HIS A 93 19.04 39.97 3.92
N PRO A 94 18.91 40.79 4.99
CA PRO A 94 19.56 40.78 6.31
C PRO A 94 18.60 40.91 7.53
N GLN A 95 19.23 40.88 8.70
CA GLN A 95 18.77 40.98 10.09
C GLN A 95 17.85 42.18 10.41
N ASN A 96 16.94 42.06 11.41
CA ASN A 96 17.16 42.59 12.78
C ASN A 96 15.91 42.49 13.69
N SER A 97 16.15 42.07 14.95
CA SER A 97 15.48 42.42 16.23
C SER A 97 13.96 42.22 16.41
N SER A 98 13.38 41.88 17.57
CA SER A 98 13.72 41.33 18.90
C SER A 98 12.36 41.13 19.61
N ILE A 99 12.33 40.45 20.76
CA ILE A 99 11.26 40.43 21.80
C ILE A 99 10.30 39.23 21.82
N SER A 100 10.74 38.25 22.61
CA SER A 100 10.07 37.49 23.67
C SER A 100 8.62 36.96 23.54
N SER A 101 8.55 35.65 23.84
CA SER A 101 7.55 34.98 24.69
C SER A 101 6.10 34.91 24.21
N HIS A 102 5.63 33.69 23.91
CA HIS A 102 4.64 33.01 24.74
C HIS A 102 4.35 31.60 24.21
N LYS A 103 4.58 30.60 25.07
CA LYS A 103 4.05 29.24 24.95
C LYS A 103 2.52 29.30 24.75
N LYS A 104 1.99 28.65 23.71
CA LYS A 104 0.75 27.86 23.83
C LYS A 104 0.84 26.61 22.96
N LYS A 105 1.04 25.48 23.66
CA LYS A 105 0.77 24.13 23.17
C LYS A 105 -0.69 24.08 22.73
N LYS A 106 -0.95 23.98 21.42
CA LYS A 106 -2.26 23.51 20.94
C LYS A 106 -2.19 22.00 20.84
N ASN A 107 -2.85 21.39 21.83
CA ASN A 107 -3.12 19.98 21.99
C ASN A 107 -4.00 19.52 20.81
N PHE A 108 -3.40 19.20 19.67
CA PHE A 108 -4.10 18.47 18.63
C PHE A 108 -4.08 17.01 19.04
N GLN A 109 -5.17 16.55 19.66
CA GLN A 109 -5.51 15.14 19.69
C GLN A 109 -5.58 14.66 18.24
N LYS A 110 -4.48 14.09 17.75
CA LYS A 110 -4.39 13.50 16.43
C LYS A 110 -5.09 12.15 16.51
N ARG A 111 -6.36 12.22 16.08
CA ARG A 111 -7.14 11.15 15.45
C ARG A 111 -6.25 10.04 14.90
N ASP A 112 -6.65 8.80 15.17
CA ASP A 112 -6.05 7.57 14.68
C ASP A 112 -5.60 7.72 13.22
N LYS A 113 -4.28 7.84 13.07
CA LYS A 113 -3.65 7.86 11.76
C LYS A 113 -3.80 6.46 11.17
N PRO A 114 -4.30 6.32 9.93
CA PRO A 114 -4.48 5.00 9.32
C PRO A 114 -3.15 4.24 9.35
N GLN A 115 -3.17 2.99 9.81
CA GLN A 115 -2.01 2.13 10.10
C GLN A 115 -0.92 2.14 8.99
N SER A 116 -1.31 2.45 7.75
CA SER A 116 -0.45 2.71 6.58
C SER A 116 0.64 3.78 6.76
N CYS A 117 0.49 4.76 7.65
CA CYS A 117 1.51 5.81 7.86
C CYS A 117 2.48 5.54 9.02
N LEU A 118 2.39 4.36 9.63
CA LEU A 118 3.33 3.89 10.67
C LEU A 118 4.45 3.02 10.10
N LEU A 119 4.30 2.57 8.86
CA LEU A 119 5.22 1.64 8.20
C LEU A 119 5.90 2.32 7.00
N ASN A 120 7.19 2.07 6.84
CA ASN A 120 7.98 2.43 5.66
C ASN A 120 7.59 1.55 4.47
N LYS A 121 8.11 1.88 3.27
CA LYS A 121 7.95 1.06 2.05
C LYS A 121 8.41 -0.39 2.23
N ASP A 122 9.34 -0.63 3.17
CA ASP A 122 9.84 -1.96 3.54
C ASP A 122 8.99 -2.67 4.60
N PHE A 123 7.78 -2.18 4.89
CA PHE A 123 6.88 -2.67 5.95
C PHE A 123 7.48 -2.65 7.37
N LYS A 124 8.59 -1.93 7.57
CA LYS A 124 9.21 -1.70 8.88
C LYS A 124 8.63 -0.46 9.55
N LEU A 125 8.60 -0.45 10.88
CA LEU A 125 8.14 0.71 11.65
C LEU A 125 8.99 1.94 11.34
N MET A 126 8.33 3.06 11.02
CA MET A 126 9.02 4.33 10.78
C MET A 126 9.72 4.82 12.06
N ASN A 127 10.90 5.43 11.93
CA ASN A 127 11.70 5.88 13.08
C ASN A 127 10.91 6.81 14.02
N SER A 128 10.10 7.71 13.45
CA SER A 128 9.23 8.61 14.21
C SER A 128 8.19 7.87 15.06
N GLU A 129 7.66 6.75 14.58
CA GLU A 129 6.73 5.92 15.34
C GLU A 129 7.47 5.08 16.40
N LYS A 130 8.69 4.62 16.09
CA LYS A 130 9.54 3.95 17.08
C LYS A 130 9.87 4.86 18.26
N GLU A 131 10.26 6.10 18.00
CA GLU A 131 10.57 7.12 19.01
C GLU A 131 9.33 7.48 19.84
N ARG A 132 8.17 7.61 19.20
CA ARG A 132 6.90 7.83 19.92
C ARG A 132 6.60 6.69 20.89
N ARG A 133 6.75 5.44 20.45
CA ARG A 133 6.54 4.27 21.30
C ARG A 133 7.51 4.24 22.46
N ILE A 134 8.79 4.55 22.25
CA ILE A 134 9.78 4.65 23.33
C ILE A 134 9.37 5.74 24.34
N LYS A 135 8.97 6.92 23.86
CA LYS A 135 8.56 8.05 24.70
C LYS A 135 7.30 7.75 25.51
N GLU A 136 6.38 6.99 24.94
CA GLU A 136 5.12 6.59 25.59
C GLU A 136 5.24 5.27 26.38
N GLY A 137 6.43 4.66 26.44
CA GLY A 137 6.64 3.40 27.16
C GLY A 137 5.92 2.20 26.53
N LEU A 138 5.68 2.25 25.23
CA LEU A 138 5.03 1.19 24.45
C LEU A 138 6.06 0.26 23.82
N CYS A 139 5.71 -1.01 23.71
CA CYS A 139 6.50 -2.03 23.04
C CYS A 139 6.74 -1.64 21.58
N THR A 140 8.00 -1.52 21.16
CA THR A 140 8.32 -1.13 19.77
C THR A 140 7.87 -2.19 18.75
N TYR A 141 7.65 -3.44 19.16
CA TYR A 141 7.21 -4.52 18.28
C TYR A 141 5.69 -4.49 18.06
N CYS A 142 4.89 -4.67 19.12
CA CYS A 142 3.44 -4.80 19.00
C CYS A 142 2.62 -3.57 19.44
N GLY A 143 3.26 -2.53 20.00
CA GLY A 143 2.58 -1.31 20.45
C GLY A 143 1.81 -1.44 21.78
N GLY A 144 1.90 -2.58 22.47
CA GLY A 144 1.28 -2.77 23.79
C GLY A 144 2.06 -2.13 24.94
N LYS A 145 1.42 -1.96 26.10
CA LYS A 145 2.04 -1.45 27.34
C LYS A 145 2.88 -2.56 28.00
N HIS A 146 4.07 -2.81 27.47
CA HIS A 146 5.08 -3.71 28.05
C HIS A 146 6.45 -3.43 27.45
N SER A 147 7.52 -3.86 28.12
CA SER A 147 8.88 -3.83 27.57
C SER A 147 9.04 -4.84 26.42
N LEU A 148 9.95 -4.57 25.50
CA LEU A 148 10.25 -5.44 24.35
C LEU A 148 10.61 -6.89 24.73
N GLU A 149 11.18 -7.08 25.91
CA GLU A 149 11.59 -8.39 26.43
C GLU A 149 10.40 -9.21 26.93
N SER A 150 9.35 -8.53 27.42
CA SER A 150 8.10 -9.14 27.90
C SER A 150 7.04 -9.26 26.79
N CYS A 151 7.43 -9.07 25.53
CA CYS A 151 6.49 -9.10 24.41
C CYS A 151 6.18 -10.53 23.97
N PHE A 152 5.00 -11.03 24.34
CA PHE A 152 4.53 -12.37 23.92
C PHE A 152 4.36 -12.52 22.39
N LYS A 153 4.09 -11.43 21.66
CA LYS A 153 3.95 -11.44 20.20
C LYS A 153 5.30 -11.51 19.46
N ARG A 154 6.42 -11.28 20.17
CA ARG A 154 7.75 -11.31 19.58
C ARG A 154 8.19 -12.77 19.39
N PRO A 155 8.59 -13.18 18.18
CA PRO A 155 9.17 -14.51 18.01
C PRO A 155 10.46 -14.58 18.84
N GLN A 156 10.59 -15.62 19.66
CA GLN A 156 11.80 -15.91 20.42
C GLN A 156 12.90 -16.28 19.44
N THR A 157 13.63 -15.28 18.94
CA THR A 157 14.85 -15.52 18.17
C THR A 157 15.87 -16.11 19.13
N LYS A 158 16.18 -17.41 19.01
CA LYS A 158 17.33 -18.02 19.70
C LYS A 158 18.57 -17.23 19.30
N LEU A 159 19.04 -16.36 20.18
CA LEU A 159 20.32 -15.66 20.01
C LEU A 159 21.40 -16.74 20.05
N THR A 160 21.99 -17.02 18.89
CA THR A 160 23.25 -17.74 18.80
C THR A 160 24.29 -16.91 19.53
N GLN A 161 24.82 -17.48 20.61
CA GLN A 161 25.94 -16.92 21.34
C GLN A 161 27.14 -16.84 20.39
N SER A 162 27.43 -15.65 19.87
CA SER A 162 28.75 -15.33 19.33
C SER A 162 29.46 -14.47 20.35
N SER A 163 30.02 -15.12 21.36
CA SER A 163 31.15 -14.57 22.12
C SER A 163 32.32 -15.51 21.88
N ARG A 164 33.19 -15.05 20.99
CA ARG A 164 34.53 -15.59 20.77
C ARG A 164 35.26 -15.60 22.12
N ASN A 165 35.78 -16.75 22.52
CA ASN A 165 36.96 -16.85 23.38
C ASN A 165 37.78 -18.03 22.88
N PHE A 166 38.76 -17.74 22.02
CA PHE A 166 39.89 -18.63 21.77
C PHE A 166 40.84 -18.47 22.95
N PRO A 167 41.11 -19.51 23.76
CA PRO A 167 42.17 -19.43 24.75
C PRO A 167 43.53 -19.40 24.02
N ALA A 168 44.36 -18.45 24.45
CA ALA A 168 45.71 -18.25 23.99
C ALA A 168 46.57 -19.50 24.27
N ARG A 169 47.43 -19.80 23.30
CA ARG A 169 48.48 -20.82 23.35
C ARG A 169 49.54 -20.40 24.37
N GLU A 170 49.67 -21.14 25.47
CA GLU A 170 50.84 -21.10 26.33
C GLU A 170 51.76 -22.30 26.01
N LYS A 171 52.98 -21.99 25.53
CA LYS A 171 54.23 -22.73 25.81
C LYS A 171 54.89 -22.03 27.01
N PRO A 172 55.91 -22.54 27.75
CA PRO A 172 56.82 -23.70 27.57
C PRO A 172 56.85 -24.57 28.89
N GLU A 173 57.73 -25.54 29.20
CA GLU A 173 59.12 -25.93 28.87
C GLU A 173 59.26 -27.42 28.55
#